data_AF-A0A7C0VHR6-F1
#
_entry.id   AF-A0A7C0VHR6-F1
#
_cell.length_a   1.000
_cell.length_b   1.000
_cell.length_c   1.000
_cell.angle_alpha   90.00
_cell.angle_beta   90.00
_cell.angle_gamma   90.00
#
_symmetry.space_group_name_H-M   'P 1'
#
loop_
_entity.id
_entity.type
_entity.pdbx_description
1 polymer ?
#
loop_
_entity_poly.entity_id
_entity_poly.type
_entity_poly.pdbx_seq_one_letter_code
_entity_poly.pdbx_strand_id
1 'polypeptide(L)'
;MSTSVYIFHESPVKLWGLTSRERLERVLAKARKNDFISDPTQATTDNVLLFRGDYLYDDRVIQNLLESPDTILLTSKEGHEIPVAAQVKADLALPV
;
A
#
# COMPACT_ATOMS: atom_id res chain seq x y z
N MET A 1 7.81 4.29 -14.29
CA MET A 1 7.62 2.92 -13.77
C MET A 1 6.20 2.85 -13.22
N SER A 2 5.40 1.91 -13.72
CA SER A 2 4.06 1.62 -13.20
C SER A 2 4.18 0.61 -12.07
N THR A 3 3.39 0.78 -11.02
CA THR A 3 3.36 -0.12 -9.86
C THR A 3 1.90 -0.50 -9.62
N SER A 4 1.61 -1.79 -9.52
CA SER A 4 0.31 -2.28 -9.09
C SER A 4 0.16 -2.05 -7.58
N VAL A 5 -1.00 -1.60 -7.14
CA VAL A 5 -1.29 -1.33 -5.73
C VAL A 5 -2.33 -2.31 -5.23
N TYR A 6 -1.97 -3.03 -4.17
CA TYR A 6 -2.86 -3.95 -3.47
C TYR A 6 -3.13 -3.44 -2.06
N ILE A 7 -4.40 -3.25 -1.74
CA ILE A 7 -4.86 -2.82 -0.40
C ILE A 7 -5.55 -4.00 0.26
N PHE A 8 -5.10 -4.36 1.46
CA PHE A 8 -5.64 -5.46 2.27
C PHE A 8 -5.93 -5.00 3.70
N HIS A 9 -6.70 -5.79 4.46
CA HIS A 9 -7.15 -5.42 5.81
C HIS A 9 -7.79 -4.01 5.87
N GLU A 10 -8.75 -3.73 5.00
CA GLU A 10 -9.50 -2.47 5.06
C GLU A 10 -10.27 -2.34 6.36
N SER A 11 -10.17 -1.17 7.01
CA SER A 11 -10.98 -0.88 8.19
C SER A 11 -12.43 -0.56 7.81
N PRO A 12 -13.43 -1.08 8.53
CA PRO A 12 -14.85 -0.76 8.31
C PRO A 12 -15.19 0.67 8.76
N VAL A 13 -14.30 1.33 9.51
CA VAL A 13 -14.51 2.69 10.01
C VAL A 13 -14.28 3.70 8.89
N LYS A 14 -15.28 4.53 8.64
CA LYS A 14 -15.15 5.71 7.78
C LYS A 14 -14.52 6.85 8.58
N LEU A 15 -13.45 7.43 8.04
CA LEU A 15 -12.81 8.62 8.60
C LEU A 15 -13.09 9.78 7.66
N TRP A 16 -13.65 10.87 8.19
CA TRP A 16 -14.06 12.04 7.40
C TRP A 16 -15.01 11.69 6.24
N GLY A 17 -15.87 10.68 6.44
CA GLY A 17 -16.80 10.19 5.43
C GLY A 17 -16.19 9.24 4.39
N LEU A 18 -14.88 8.97 4.46
CA LEU A 18 -14.14 8.15 3.49
C LEU A 18 -13.79 6.77 4.06
N THR A 19 -13.97 5.75 3.24
CA THR A 19 -13.46 4.39 3.46
C THR A 19 -11.94 4.36 3.42
N SER A 20 -11.38 3.27 3.91
CA SER A 20 -9.93 3.05 3.91
C SER A 20 -9.32 3.07 2.52
N ARG A 21 -9.97 2.40 1.56
CA ARG A 21 -9.62 2.45 0.14
C ARG A 21 -9.71 3.85 -0.44
N GLU A 22 -10.82 4.58 -0.26
CA GLU A 22 -10.96 5.94 -0.79
C GLU A 22 -9.89 6.90 -0.28
N ARG A 23 -9.47 6.76 0.98
CA ARG A 23 -8.36 7.56 1.53
C ARG A 23 -7.05 7.25 0.83
N LEU A 24 -6.69 5.98 0.72
CA LEU A 24 -5.46 5.55 0.06
C LEU A 24 -5.45 5.90 -1.43
N GLU A 25 -6.55 5.69 -2.13
CA GLU A 25 -6.71 6.08 -3.54
C GLU A 25 -6.49 7.58 -3.75
N ARG A 26 -7.04 8.42 -2.87
CA ARG A 26 -6.83 9.88 -2.95
C ARG A 26 -5.38 10.29 -2.75
N VAL A 27 -4.67 9.66 -1.82
CA VAL A 27 -3.25 9.93 -1.59
C VAL A 27 -2.42 9.47 -2.79
N LEU A 28 -2.69 8.25 -3.27
CA LEU A 28 -1.98 7.64 -4.39
C LEU A 28 -2.27 8.27 -5.74
N ALA A 29 -3.45 8.87 -5.93
CA ALA A 29 -3.79 9.61 -7.15
C ALA A 29 -2.84 10.78 -7.41
N LYS A 30 -2.20 11.32 -6.36
CA LYS A 30 -1.17 12.37 -6.48
C LYS A 30 0.21 11.80 -6.85
N ALA A 31 0.43 10.51 -6.63
CA ALA A 31 1.76 9.90 -6.54
C ALA A 31 2.29 9.33 -7.85
N ARG A 32 1.41 8.85 -8.75
CA ARG A 32 1.65 8.39 -10.15
C ARG A 32 0.40 7.66 -10.64
N LYS A 33 0.37 7.25 -11.92
CA LYS A 33 -0.60 6.25 -12.41
C LYS A 33 -0.33 4.91 -11.72
N ASN A 34 -1.22 4.54 -10.82
CA ASN A 34 -1.18 3.29 -10.08
C ASN A 34 -2.35 2.41 -10.54
N ASP A 35 -2.07 1.13 -10.75
CA ASP A 35 -3.09 0.14 -11.11
C ASP A 35 -3.58 -0.53 -9.84
N PHE A 36 -4.80 -0.20 -9.40
CA PHE A 36 -5.37 -0.79 -8.18
C PHE A 36 -5.87 -2.19 -8.48
N ILE A 37 -5.22 -3.18 -7.89
CA ILE A 37 -5.54 -4.60 -8.02
C ILE A 37 -6.28 -5.09 -6.77
N SER A 38 -7.17 -6.07 -6.96
CA SER A 38 -7.92 -6.69 -5.86
C SER A 38 -7.27 -7.97 -5.34
N ASP A 39 -6.28 -8.48 -6.06
CA ASP A 39 -5.54 -9.69 -5.74
C ASP A 39 -4.11 -9.54 -6.27
N PRO A 40 -3.06 -9.87 -5.50
CA PRO A 40 -1.67 -9.79 -5.96
C PRO A 40 -1.38 -10.54 -7.26
N THR A 41 -2.11 -11.62 -7.55
CA THR A 41 -1.99 -12.40 -8.80
C THR A 41 -2.40 -11.61 -10.05
N GLN A 42 -3.12 -10.50 -9.89
CA GLN A 42 -3.54 -9.61 -10.98
C GLN A 42 -2.48 -8.58 -11.33
N ALA A 43 -1.34 -8.56 -10.64
CA ALA A 43 -0.26 -7.62 -10.91
C ALA A 43 0.22 -7.74 -12.36
N THR A 44 0.14 -6.63 -13.10
CA THR A 44 0.62 -6.53 -14.49
C THR A 44 2.00 -5.89 -14.58
N THR A 45 2.56 -5.47 -13.44
CA THR A 45 3.83 -4.76 -13.31
C THR A 45 4.82 -5.56 -12.48
N ASP A 46 6.13 -5.31 -12.67
CA ASP A 46 7.19 -6.02 -11.96
C ASP A 46 7.17 -5.81 -10.44
N ASN A 47 6.61 -4.69 -9.97
CA ASN A 47 6.54 -4.33 -8.56
C ASN A 47 5.10 -4.18 -8.09
N VAL A 48 4.83 -4.65 -6.87
CA VAL A 48 3.56 -4.50 -6.17
C VAL A 48 3.78 -3.70 -4.90
N LEU A 49 2.92 -2.71 -4.70
CA LEU A 49 2.86 -1.92 -3.48
C LEU A 49 1.69 -2.42 -2.63
N LEU A 50 2.02 -3.03 -1.49
CA LEU A 50 1.05 -3.57 -0.55
C LEU A 50 0.79 -2.54 0.56
N PHE A 51 -0.48 -2.29 0.87
CA PHE A 51 -0.89 -1.44 1.98
C PHE A 51 -1.88 -2.13 2.90
N ARG A 52 -1.64 -2.04 4.20
CA ARG A 52 -2.66 -2.26 5.21
C ARG A 52 -3.62 -1.08 5.25
N GLY A 53 -4.88 -1.32 4.91
CA GLY A 53 -5.94 -0.32 4.87
C GLY A 53 -6.40 0.15 6.26
N ASP A 54 -6.02 -0.54 7.32
CA ASP A 54 -6.33 -0.17 8.70
C ASP A 54 -5.36 0.87 9.30
N TYR A 55 -4.39 1.36 8.52
CA TYR A 55 -3.46 2.44 8.90
C TYR A 55 -3.68 3.71 8.07
N LEU A 56 -3.23 4.84 8.63
CA LEU A 56 -3.16 6.13 7.93
C LEU A 56 -1.72 6.40 7.52
N TYR A 57 -1.56 6.91 6.30
CA TYR A 57 -0.27 7.21 5.71
C TYR A 57 -0.26 8.67 5.27
N ASP A 58 0.88 9.33 5.49
CA ASP A 58 1.11 10.65 4.94
C ASP A 58 1.55 10.55 3.47
N ASP A 59 1.20 11.55 2.68
CA ASP A 59 1.57 11.66 1.27
C ASP A 59 3.08 11.43 1.06
N ARG A 60 3.94 11.99 1.92
CA ARG A 60 5.40 11.89 1.82
C ARG A 60 5.92 10.47 2.03
N VAL A 61 5.32 9.74 2.98
CA VAL A 61 5.70 8.35 3.27
C VAL A 61 5.39 7.47 2.06
N ILE A 62 4.22 7.68 1.44
CA ILE A 62 3.83 6.96 0.23
C ILE A 62 4.75 7.29 -0.95
N GLN A 63 5.11 8.56 -1.15
CA GLN A 63 6.07 8.92 -2.21
C GLN A 63 7.42 8.22 -2.01
N ASN A 64 7.98 8.30 -0.81
CA ASN A 64 9.27 7.67 -0.52
C ASN A 64 9.22 6.15 -0.73
N LEU A 65 8.12 5.51 -0.32
CA LEU A 65 7.95 4.07 -0.51
C LEU A 65 7.79 3.69 -1.99
N LEU A 66 7.18 4.54 -2.83
CA LEU A 66 7.09 4.29 -4.28
C LEU A 66 8.43 4.39 -5.01
N GLU A 67 9.36 5.16 -4.45
CA GLU A 67 10.71 5.40 -5.00
C GLU A 67 11.76 4.44 -4.43
N SER A 68 11.38 3.59 -3.47
CA SER A 68 12.28 2.70 -2.73
C SER A 68 11.87 1.25 -2.92
N PRO A 69 12.27 0.59 -4.03
CA PRO A 69 11.95 -0.82 -4.25
C PRO A 69 12.55 -1.71 -3.17
N ASP A 70 11.99 -2.91 -3.00
CA ASP A 70 12.41 -3.91 -2.01
C ASP A 70 12.45 -3.36 -0.57
N THR A 71 11.47 -2.52 -0.21
CA THR A 71 11.39 -1.82 1.07
C THR A 71 10.12 -2.18 1.82
N ILE A 72 10.23 -2.41 3.13
CA ILE A 72 9.10 -2.61 4.05
C ILE A 72 8.99 -1.39 4.96
N LEU A 73 7.78 -0.83 5.05
CA LEU A 73 7.44 0.20 6.01
C LEU A 73 6.95 -0.43 7.31
N LEU A 74 7.67 -0.15 8.39
CA LEU A 74 7.36 -0.58 9.74
C LEU A 74 6.80 0.58 10.55
N THR A 75 5.91 0.26 11.49
CA THR A 75 5.49 1.17 12.56
C THR A 75 5.74 0.51 13.90
N SER A 76 5.95 1.30 14.95
CA SER A 76 6.08 0.79 16.31
C SER A 76 4.75 0.92 17.05
N LYS A 77 4.26 -0.19 17.60
CA LYS A 77 3.11 -0.21 18.50
C LYS A 77 3.47 -1.06 19.71
N GLU A 78 3.38 -0.46 20.90
CA GLU A 78 3.66 -1.15 22.17
C GLU A 78 5.05 -1.82 22.21
N GLY A 79 6.05 -1.20 21.57
CA GLY A 79 7.42 -1.73 21.51
C GLY A 79 7.64 -2.82 20.46
N HIS A 80 6.63 -3.18 19.68
CA HIS A 80 6.73 -4.13 18.58
C HIS A 80 6.74 -3.42 17.22
N GLU A 81 7.62 -3.86 16.33
CA GLU A 81 7.62 -3.43 14.93
C GLU A 81 6.54 -4.21 14.15
N ILE A 82 5.65 -3.47 13.49
CA ILE A 82 4.53 -4.01 12.73
C ILE A 82 4.70 -3.56 11.27
N PRO A 83 4.75 -4.48 10.30
CA PRO A 83 4.73 -4.13 8.89
C PRO A 83 3.34 -3.59 8.50
N VAL A 84 3.34 -2.44 7.84
CA VAL A 84 2.12 -1.74 7.42
C VAL A 84 2.04 -1.53 5.92
N ALA A 85 3.18 -1.40 5.24
CA ALA A 85 3.23 -1.36 3.79
C ALA A 85 4.54 -1.97 3.29
N ALA A 86 4.58 -2.36 2.02
CA ALA A 86 5.80 -2.84 1.40
C ALA A 86 5.77 -2.59 -0.11
N GLN A 87 6.91 -2.21 -0.68
CA GLN A 87 7.14 -2.26 -2.12
C GLN A 87 8.03 -3.47 -2.40
N VAL A 88 7.49 -4.47 -3.08
CA VAL A 88 8.18 -5.73 -3.39
C VAL A 88 7.99 -6.09 -4.86
N LYS A 89 8.80 -7.02 -5.35
CA LYS A 89 8.57 -7.64 -6.65
C LYS A 89 7.27 -8.45 -6.65
N ALA A 90 6.61 -8.54 -7.80
CA ALA A 90 5.30 -9.16 -7.94
C ALA A 90 5.29 -10.66 -7.55
N ASP A 91 6.38 -11.38 -7.78
CA ASP A 91 6.56 -12.79 -7.40
C ASP A 91 6.57 -12.99 -5.87
N LEU A 92 7.07 -12.01 -5.12
CA LEU A 92 7.10 -12.03 -3.66
C LEU A 92 5.77 -11.57 -3.02
N ALA A 93 4.87 -10.96 -3.79
CA ALA A 93 3.58 -10.47 -3.31
C ALA A 93 2.50 -11.57 -3.24
N LEU A 94 2.78 -12.76 -3.77
CA LEU A 94 1.82 -13.86 -3.84
C LEU A 94 1.53 -14.44 -2.45
N PRO A 95 0.27 -14.76 -2.13
CA PRO A 95 -0.06 -15.46 -0.90
C PRO A 95 0.60 -16.86 -0.90
N VAL A 96 1.19 -17.23 0.24
CA VAL A 96 1.82 -18.54 0.49
C VAL A 96 0.78 -19.57 0.91
#